data_AF-A0A924RJX5-F1
#
_entry.id   AF-A0A924RJX5-F1
#
_cell.length_a   1.000
_cell.length_b   1.000
_cell.length_c   1.000
_cell.angle_alpha   90.00
_cell.angle_beta   90.00
_cell.angle_gamma   90.00
#
_symmetry.space_group_name_H-M   'P 1'
#
loop_
_entity.id
_entity.type
_entity.pdbx_description
1 polymer ?
#
loop_
_entity_poly.entity_id
_entity_poly.type
_entity_poly.pdbx_seq_one_letter_code
_entity_poly.pdbx_strand_id
1 'polypeptide(L)'
;TTFFGWKLILIVYPQYNDILQGFTYNGHDYVFGFLMLSLSICFWIYNRFTNSKNVFSYLIAPIFIWIIINFGIALKLQGAGFIVFPLMSSLCVFGVYVLTQKNYWLLNLVFAIPALVIFAPLLELFPIGLGLKIMFGSSVLLVLIFGLLIPIFGSFSKKSSWGILFLLIAIISFAKAHFNSNYKLGQAKPNSLIYLYNADTNNAFWITYDKNLDEFTKKQLGENPKIAVGFDKFPLFSKYNSQFTFMNNADVKDLSKPEIQFLKDSLSGDFRFLKIKISPTRKVNRYDIFANQKIVFFNFKSNGVQNIEQKTKQLTRNGNKILTYYVVDNIPLELEFTINKKTVLDMDLLESSFDLLTNPAFEIEKRKSWMMPMPFVLNDAIVIKKHIRENINYDENLSEEFKNMKLQEKLLKLHKDSIQ
;
A
#
# COMPACT_ATOMS: atom_id res chain seq x y z
N THR A 1 10.98 -20.75 12.90
CA THR A 1 12.12 -19.93 13.37
C THR A 1 12.11 -18.55 12.71
N THR A 2 12.14 -18.47 11.38
CA THR A 2 12.24 -17.21 10.62
C THR A 2 11.14 -16.19 10.90
N PHE A 3 9.88 -16.62 10.99
CA PHE A 3 8.75 -15.72 11.29
C PHE A 3 8.88 -15.02 12.65
N PHE A 4 9.19 -15.79 13.70
CA PHE A 4 9.39 -15.23 15.04
C PHE A 4 10.70 -14.43 15.14
N GLY A 5 11.75 -14.88 14.43
CA GLY A 5 13.02 -14.14 14.34
C GLY A 5 12.84 -12.75 13.74
N TRP A 6 12.08 -12.62 12.66
CA TRP A 6 11.75 -11.31 12.09
C TRP A 6 10.95 -10.42 13.04
N LYS A 7 9.95 -10.98 13.75
CA LYS A 7 9.21 -10.23 14.77
C LYS A 7 10.10 -9.73 15.89
N LEU A 8 11.05 -10.55 16.35
CA LEU A 8 12.03 -10.17 17.36
C LEU A 8 12.92 -9.03 16.84
N ILE A 9 13.38 -9.09 15.59
CA ILE A 9 14.15 -8.00 14.96
C ILE A 9 13.36 -6.70 14.96
N LEU A 10 12.06 -6.71 14.64
CA LEU A 10 11.24 -5.49 14.67
C LEU A 10 11.04 -4.92 16.08
N ILE A 11 11.19 -5.73 17.14
CA ILE A 11 11.17 -5.25 18.52
C ILE A 11 12.51 -4.60 18.88
N VAL A 12 13.63 -5.19 18.43
CA VAL A 12 14.98 -4.66 18.69
C VAL A 12 15.26 -3.39 17.85
N TYR A 13 14.75 -3.35 16.62
CA TYR A 13 14.90 -2.24 15.68
C TYR A 13 13.52 -1.70 15.26
N PRO A 14 12.82 -1.00 16.16
CA PRO A 14 11.47 -0.51 15.88
C PRO A 14 11.44 0.46 14.70
N GLN A 15 12.56 1.15 14.40
CA GLN A 15 12.71 2.06 13.26
C GLN A 15 12.48 1.41 11.89
N TYR A 16 12.61 0.09 11.75
CA TYR A 16 12.33 -0.59 10.48
C TYR A 16 10.84 -0.54 10.11
N ASN A 17 9.96 -0.29 11.08
CA ASN A 17 8.52 -0.18 10.81
C ASN A 17 8.13 1.08 10.04
N ASP A 18 9.05 2.06 9.93
CA ASP A 18 8.88 3.28 9.13
C ASP A 18 9.18 3.05 7.64
N ILE A 19 9.84 1.93 7.30
CA ILE A 19 10.12 1.54 5.91
C ILE A 19 8.88 0.83 5.35
N LEU A 20 8.03 1.58 4.63
CA LEU A 20 6.72 1.11 4.20
C LEU A 20 6.76 -0.10 3.25
N GLN A 21 7.74 -0.18 2.35
CA GLN A 21 7.92 -1.33 1.48
C GLN A 21 8.35 -2.61 2.22
N GLY A 22 8.71 -2.51 3.50
CA GLY A 22 9.00 -3.65 4.36
C GLY A 22 10.32 -4.37 4.08
N PHE A 23 11.17 -3.83 3.20
CA PHE A 23 12.52 -4.31 2.94
C PHE A 23 13.55 -3.29 3.42
N THR A 24 14.29 -3.64 4.47
CA THR A 24 15.27 -2.75 5.12
C THR A 24 16.57 -2.67 4.31
N TYR A 25 17.40 -1.65 4.58
CA TYR A 25 18.67 -1.45 3.87
C TYR A 25 19.66 -2.61 4.06
N ASN A 26 19.66 -3.24 5.24
CA ASN A 26 20.42 -4.46 5.56
C ASN A 26 19.58 -5.73 5.34
N GLY A 27 18.48 -5.65 4.60
CA GLY A 27 17.53 -6.75 4.39
C GLY A 27 18.16 -7.97 3.75
N HIS A 28 19.10 -7.79 2.82
CA HIS A 28 19.84 -8.88 2.20
C HIS A 28 20.65 -9.71 3.23
N ASP A 29 21.26 -9.04 4.22
CA ASP A 29 22.01 -9.73 5.28
C ASP A 29 21.07 -10.56 6.18
N TYR A 30 19.84 -10.07 6.44
CA TYR A 30 18.83 -10.86 7.13
C TYR A 30 18.36 -12.06 6.30
N VAL A 31 18.02 -11.85 5.02
CA VAL A 31 17.59 -12.94 4.12
C VAL A 31 18.66 -14.03 4.09
N PHE A 32 19.91 -13.65 3.84
CA PHE A 32 21.02 -14.60 3.81
C PHE A 32 21.19 -15.32 5.16
N GLY A 33 21.16 -14.59 6.28
CA GLY A 33 21.28 -15.17 7.62
C GLY A 33 20.20 -16.21 7.93
N PHE A 34 18.94 -15.91 7.61
CA PHE A 34 17.83 -16.85 7.85
C PHE A 34 17.83 -18.05 6.90
N LEU A 35 18.29 -17.88 5.65
CA LEU A 35 18.50 -19.01 4.73
C LEU A 35 19.60 -19.94 5.24
N MET A 36 20.75 -19.39 5.66
CA MET A 36 21.84 -20.19 6.25
C MET A 36 21.41 -20.87 7.55
N LEU A 37 20.63 -20.20 8.39
CA LEU A 37 20.04 -20.82 9.59
C LEU A 37 19.10 -21.97 9.23
N SER A 38 18.29 -21.82 8.18
CA SER A 38 17.39 -22.86 7.70
C SER A 38 18.16 -24.06 7.14
N LEU A 39 19.23 -23.83 6.37
CA LEU A 39 20.16 -24.88 5.93
C LEU A 39 20.81 -25.61 7.10
N SER A 40 21.28 -24.87 8.11
CA SER A 40 21.84 -25.46 9.34
C SER A 40 20.85 -26.42 10.00
N ILE A 41 19.59 -26.01 10.14
CA ILE A 41 18.54 -26.84 10.74
C ILE A 41 18.27 -28.06 9.86
N CYS A 42 18.18 -27.90 8.53
CA CYS A 42 18.01 -29.01 7.60
C CYS A 42 19.14 -30.05 7.74
N PHE A 43 20.41 -29.63 7.71
CA PHE A 43 21.55 -30.53 7.86
C PHE A 43 21.59 -31.21 9.23
N TRP A 44 21.19 -30.51 10.31
CA TRP A 44 21.17 -31.09 11.65
C TRP A 44 20.07 -32.16 11.81
N ILE A 45 18.85 -31.87 11.33
CA ILE A 45 17.76 -32.85 11.29
C ILE A 45 18.17 -34.04 10.42
N TYR A 46 18.70 -33.77 9.23
CA TYR A 46 19.09 -34.81 8.29
C TYR A 46 20.22 -35.70 8.84
N ASN A 47 21.21 -35.12 9.53
CA ASN A 47 22.26 -35.87 10.23
C ASN A 47 21.70 -36.80 11.31
N ARG A 48 20.64 -36.38 12.03
CA ARG A 48 20.04 -37.16 13.12
C ARG A 48 19.20 -38.33 12.63
N PHE A 49 18.52 -38.19 11.49
CA PHE A 49 17.51 -39.15 11.05
C PHE A 49 17.90 -40.01 9.84
N THR A 50 19.04 -39.75 9.18
CA THR A 50 19.44 -40.53 7.99
C THR A 50 20.51 -41.57 8.25
N ASN A 51 20.14 -42.83 8.00
CA ASN A 51 21.08 -43.94 7.88
C ASN A 51 21.66 -43.98 6.46
N SER A 52 22.98 -44.21 6.34
CA SER A 52 23.72 -44.15 5.08
C SER A 52 23.23 -45.13 4.00
N LYS A 53 22.52 -46.20 4.38
CA LYS A 53 22.07 -47.25 3.45
C LYS A 53 20.82 -46.90 2.63
N ASN A 54 19.96 -45.98 3.10
CA ASN A 54 18.63 -45.71 2.49
C ASN A 54 18.39 -44.24 2.11
N VAL A 55 19.45 -43.51 1.76
CA VAL A 55 19.40 -42.06 1.45
C VAL A 55 18.33 -41.68 0.42
N PHE A 56 18.16 -42.51 -0.63
CA PHE A 56 17.21 -42.24 -1.71
C PHE A 56 15.74 -42.50 -1.35
N SER A 57 15.47 -43.36 -0.36
CA SER A 57 14.09 -43.58 0.12
C SER A 57 13.50 -42.32 0.76
N TYR A 58 14.34 -41.44 1.31
CA TYR A 58 13.91 -40.15 1.85
C TYR A 58 13.45 -39.15 0.79
N LEU A 59 13.67 -39.43 -0.51
CA LEU A 59 13.20 -38.59 -1.63
C LEU A 59 11.69 -38.71 -1.86
N ILE A 60 11.07 -39.81 -1.41
CA ILE A 60 9.64 -40.08 -1.63
C ILE A 60 8.78 -38.97 -1.05
N ALA A 61 9.02 -38.57 0.20
CA ALA A 61 8.22 -37.55 0.87
C ALA A 61 8.36 -36.15 0.22
N PRO A 62 9.57 -35.63 -0.06
CA PRO A 62 9.74 -34.40 -0.82
C PRO A 62 9.04 -34.43 -2.19
N ILE A 63 9.21 -35.49 -2.99
CA ILE A 63 8.55 -35.62 -4.29
C ILE A 63 7.04 -35.56 -4.14
N PHE A 64 6.49 -36.31 -3.19
CA PHE A 64 5.04 -36.33 -2.96
C PHE A 64 4.49 -34.95 -2.58
N ILE A 65 5.19 -34.23 -1.70
CA ILE A 65 4.82 -32.84 -1.34
C ILE A 65 4.87 -31.94 -2.58
N TRP A 66 5.91 -32.06 -3.41
CA TRP A 66 6.04 -31.27 -4.63
C TRP A 66 4.98 -31.61 -5.69
N ILE A 67 4.50 -32.86 -5.76
CA ILE A 67 3.35 -33.23 -6.61
C ILE A 67 2.10 -32.49 -6.16
N ILE A 68 1.80 -32.48 -4.85
CA ILE A 68 0.64 -31.76 -4.31
C ILE A 68 0.74 -30.26 -4.60
N ILE A 69 1.92 -29.66 -4.40
CA ILE A 69 2.17 -28.25 -4.69
C ILE A 69 1.94 -27.96 -6.18
N ASN A 70 2.51 -28.77 -7.07
CA ASN A 70 2.36 -28.59 -8.51
C ASN A 70 0.91 -28.78 -8.98
N PHE A 71 0.16 -29.69 -8.36
CA PHE A 71 -1.27 -29.85 -8.62
C PHE A 71 -2.05 -28.58 -8.23
N GLY A 72 -1.77 -27.99 -7.08
CA GLY A 72 -2.35 -26.71 -6.68
C GLY A 72 -1.99 -25.55 -7.63
N ILE A 73 -0.73 -25.51 -8.08
CA ILE A 73 -0.25 -24.54 -9.07
C ILE A 73 -1.01 -24.70 -10.39
N ALA A 74 -1.19 -25.92 -10.89
CA ALA A 74 -1.90 -26.18 -12.14
C ALA A 74 -3.35 -25.65 -12.11
N LEU A 75 -4.00 -25.69 -10.95
CA LEU A 75 -5.39 -25.24 -10.80
C LEU A 75 -5.55 -23.72 -10.61
N LYS A 76 -4.59 -23.07 -9.94
CA LYS A 76 -4.76 -21.67 -9.46
C LYS A 76 -3.71 -20.69 -9.99
N LEU A 77 -2.55 -21.17 -10.44
CA LEU A 77 -1.38 -20.36 -10.78
C LEU A 77 -0.77 -20.82 -12.11
N GLN A 78 -1.53 -20.73 -13.19
CA GLN A 78 -1.09 -21.18 -14.52
C GLN A 78 0.23 -20.51 -14.98
N GLY A 79 0.47 -19.26 -14.57
CA GLY A 79 1.72 -18.54 -14.84
C GLY A 79 2.97 -19.08 -14.12
N ALA A 80 2.79 -19.95 -13.12
CA ALA A 80 3.88 -20.57 -12.37
C ALA A 80 4.15 -22.03 -12.80
N GLY A 81 3.63 -22.46 -13.95
CA GLY A 81 3.76 -23.85 -14.44
C GLY A 81 5.20 -24.34 -14.63
N PHE A 82 6.17 -23.44 -14.81
CA PHE A 82 7.60 -23.78 -14.89
C PHE A 82 8.15 -24.46 -13.62
N ILE A 83 7.45 -24.35 -12.48
CA ILE A 83 7.79 -25.02 -11.21
C ILE A 83 7.71 -26.57 -11.31
N VAL A 84 7.14 -27.10 -12.39
CA VAL A 84 7.10 -28.54 -12.65
C VAL A 84 8.46 -29.13 -13.06
N PHE A 85 9.35 -28.34 -13.68
CA PHE A 85 10.62 -28.85 -14.20
C PHE A 85 11.55 -29.44 -13.12
N PRO A 86 11.74 -28.78 -11.94
CA PRO A 86 12.49 -29.37 -10.83
C PRO A 86 11.88 -30.69 -10.33
N LEU A 87 10.55 -30.77 -10.24
CA LEU A 87 9.86 -32.00 -9.82
C LEU A 87 10.10 -33.14 -10.82
N MET A 88 9.94 -32.87 -12.12
CA MET A 88 10.21 -33.87 -13.16
C MET A 88 11.66 -34.35 -13.09
N SER A 89 12.59 -33.43 -12.85
CA SER A 89 14.01 -33.76 -12.74
C SER A 89 14.30 -34.71 -11.57
N SER A 90 13.71 -34.44 -10.40
CA SER A 90 13.83 -35.33 -9.25
C SER A 90 13.12 -36.68 -9.45
N LEU A 91 11.98 -36.72 -10.15
CA LEU A 91 11.32 -37.96 -10.52
C LEU A 91 12.17 -38.83 -11.46
N CYS A 92 12.87 -38.23 -12.42
CA CYS A 92 13.81 -38.94 -13.30
C CYS A 92 14.94 -39.59 -12.49
N VAL A 93 15.58 -38.84 -11.60
CA VAL A 93 16.63 -39.36 -10.71
C VAL A 93 16.09 -40.50 -9.83
N PHE A 94 14.90 -40.31 -9.28
CA PHE A 94 14.24 -41.35 -8.47
C PHE A 94 13.95 -42.61 -9.28
N GLY A 95 13.42 -42.48 -10.50
CA GLY A 95 13.11 -43.61 -11.38
C GLY A 95 14.36 -44.40 -11.76
N VAL A 96 15.47 -43.73 -12.09
CA VAL A 96 16.75 -44.39 -12.36
C VAL A 96 17.24 -45.16 -11.14
N TYR A 97 17.13 -44.57 -9.94
CA TYR A 97 17.47 -45.26 -8.71
C TYR A 97 16.59 -46.49 -8.44
N VAL A 98 15.27 -46.38 -8.62
CA VAL A 98 14.35 -47.52 -8.43
C VAL A 98 14.68 -48.69 -9.36
N LEU A 99 15.01 -48.41 -10.62
CA LEU A 99 15.32 -49.44 -11.63
C LEU A 99 16.71 -50.05 -11.44
N THR A 100 17.72 -49.26 -11.09
CA THR A 100 19.12 -49.71 -11.09
C THR A 100 19.66 -50.03 -9.70
N GLN A 101 19.01 -49.52 -8.63
CA GLN A 101 19.50 -49.50 -7.26
C GLN A 101 20.91 -48.89 -7.12
N LYS A 102 21.33 -48.08 -8.11
CA LYS A 102 22.66 -47.45 -8.17
C LYS A 102 22.52 -45.93 -8.07
N ASN A 103 23.50 -45.31 -7.42
CA ASN A 103 23.63 -43.87 -7.32
C ASN A 103 24.65 -43.34 -8.34
N TYR A 104 24.22 -42.51 -9.27
CA TYR A 104 25.08 -41.83 -10.25
C TYR A 104 25.25 -40.36 -9.88
N TRP A 105 26.40 -40.00 -9.32
CA TRP A 105 26.65 -38.64 -8.82
C TRP A 105 26.51 -37.56 -9.91
N LEU A 106 26.99 -37.84 -11.13
CA LEU A 106 26.91 -36.91 -12.25
C LEU A 106 25.46 -36.67 -12.69
N LEU A 107 24.65 -37.74 -12.71
CA LEU A 107 23.22 -37.66 -13.01
C LEU A 107 22.51 -36.76 -11.98
N ASN A 108 22.75 -37.00 -10.69
CA ASN A 108 22.12 -36.20 -9.63
C ASN A 108 22.48 -34.71 -9.74
N LEU A 109 23.73 -34.39 -10.10
CA LEU A 109 24.16 -33.00 -10.29
C LEU A 109 23.43 -32.33 -11.47
N VAL A 110 23.38 -32.97 -12.64
CA VAL A 110 22.72 -32.41 -13.82
C VAL A 110 21.23 -32.17 -13.55
N PHE A 111 20.56 -33.14 -12.92
CA PHE A 111 19.13 -33.05 -12.62
C PHE A 111 18.80 -32.14 -11.42
N ALA A 112 19.80 -31.66 -10.67
CA ALA A 112 19.61 -30.62 -9.67
C ALA A 112 19.64 -29.21 -10.24
N ILE A 113 20.24 -29.01 -11.43
CA ILE A 113 20.36 -27.68 -12.06
C ILE A 113 18.99 -27.01 -12.22
N PRO A 114 17.93 -27.67 -12.72
CA PRO A 114 16.62 -27.02 -12.84
C PRO A 114 16.08 -26.49 -11.52
N ALA A 115 16.25 -27.23 -10.42
CA ALA A 115 15.83 -26.79 -9.09
C ALA A 115 16.57 -25.53 -8.65
N LEU A 116 17.90 -25.49 -8.84
CA LEU A 116 18.71 -24.34 -8.44
C LEU A 116 18.45 -23.12 -9.32
N VAL A 117 18.41 -23.28 -10.65
CA VAL A 117 18.21 -22.17 -11.59
C VAL A 117 16.84 -21.52 -11.38
N ILE A 118 15.80 -22.33 -11.16
CA ILE A 118 14.44 -21.81 -10.99
C ILE A 118 14.22 -21.26 -9.59
N PHE A 119 14.62 -21.98 -8.54
CA PHE A 119 14.24 -21.60 -7.18
C PHE A 119 15.25 -20.71 -6.46
N ALA A 120 16.55 -20.76 -6.78
CA ALA A 120 17.54 -19.94 -6.07
C ALA A 120 17.24 -18.43 -6.16
N PRO A 121 16.86 -17.86 -7.34
CA PRO A 121 16.45 -16.47 -7.41
C PRO A 121 15.19 -16.18 -6.57
N LEU A 122 14.24 -17.11 -6.53
CA LEU A 122 12.98 -16.93 -5.79
C LEU A 122 13.17 -16.84 -4.28
N LEU A 123 14.22 -17.47 -3.74
CA LEU A 123 14.56 -17.36 -2.31
C LEU A 123 14.82 -15.91 -1.89
N GLU A 124 15.41 -15.10 -2.77
CA GLU A 124 15.75 -13.70 -2.50
C GLU A 124 14.68 -12.73 -3.03
N LEU A 125 14.10 -13.03 -4.20
CA LEU A 125 13.12 -12.15 -4.83
C LEU A 125 11.80 -12.06 -4.06
N PHE A 126 11.37 -13.13 -3.37
CA PHE A 126 10.15 -13.05 -2.56
C PHE A 126 10.25 -12.04 -1.42
N PRO A 127 11.29 -12.05 -0.55
CA PRO A 127 11.44 -11.04 0.48
C PRO A 127 11.70 -9.64 -0.07
N ILE A 128 12.42 -9.51 -1.19
CA ILE A 128 12.63 -8.20 -1.83
C ILE A 128 11.29 -7.62 -2.32
N GLY A 129 10.49 -8.40 -3.03
CA GLY A 129 9.25 -7.92 -3.65
C GLY A 129 8.08 -7.74 -2.66
N LEU A 130 7.99 -8.61 -1.64
CA LEU A 130 6.88 -8.65 -0.69
C LEU A 130 7.24 -8.16 0.71
N GLY A 131 8.50 -7.77 0.92
CA GLY A 131 9.06 -7.35 2.21
C GLY A 131 9.54 -8.52 3.07
N LEU A 132 10.38 -8.21 4.06
CA LEU A 132 11.01 -9.16 4.98
C LEU A 132 10.00 -9.90 5.87
N LYS A 133 8.74 -9.42 5.94
CA LYS A 133 7.63 -10.15 6.57
C LYS A 133 7.41 -11.53 5.95
N ILE A 134 7.67 -11.70 4.64
CA ILE A 134 7.48 -12.97 3.90
C ILE A 134 8.74 -13.84 3.90
N MET A 135 9.80 -13.44 4.60
CA MET A 135 11.07 -14.20 4.66
C MET A 135 10.91 -15.65 5.14
N PHE A 136 9.90 -15.95 5.97
CA PHE A 136 9.58 -17.33 6.34
C PHE A 136 9.20 -18.20 5.13
N GLY A 137 8.58 -17.61 4.10
CA GLY A 137 8.26 -18.27 2.84
C GLY A 137 9.53 -18.72 2.10
N SER A 138 10.57 -17.89 2.06
CA SER A 138 11.88 -18.27 1.52
C SER A 138 12.54 -19.40 2.31
N SER A 139 12.47 -19.37 3.64
CA SER A 139 12.95 -20.49 4.47
C SER A 139 12.20 -21.79 4.19
N VAL A 140 10.87 -21.74 4.05
CA VAL A 140 10.06 -22.92 3.69
C VAL A 140 10.42 -23.43 2.30
N LEU A 141 10.53 -22.54 1.31
CA LEU A 141 10.94 -22.89 -0.04
C LEU A 141 12.33 -23.54 -0.03
N LEU A 142 13.28 -23.02 0.74
CA LEU A 142 14.61 -23.60 0.89
C LEU A 142 14.56 -25.03 1.43
N VAL A 143 13.70 -25.30 2.43
CA VAL A 143 13.53 -26.66 2.97
C VAL A 143 12.96 -27.61 1.90
N LEU A 144 12.03 -27.13 1.07
CA LEU A 144 11.47 -27.90 -0.04
C LEU A 144 12.51 -28.19 -1.13
N ILE A 145 13.35 -27.20 -1.48
CA ILE A 145 14.48 -27.37 -2.40
C ILE A 145 15.48 -28.37 -1.81
N PHE A 146 15.82 -28.24 -0.53
CA PHE A 146 16.73 -29.14 0.16
C PHE A 146 16.25 -30.59 0.05
N GLY A 147 14.94 -30.83 0.16
CA GLY A 147 14.32 -32.13 -0.06
C GLY A 147 14.56 -32.71 -1.46
N LEU A 148 14.45 -31.90 -2.52
CA LEU A 148 14.75 -32.33 -3.89
C LEU A 148 16.23 -32.61 -4.11
N LEU A 149 17.11 -31.93 -3.36
CA LEU A 149 18.56 -32.05 -3.45
C LEU A 149 19.16 -33.13 -2.53
N ILE A 150 18.32 -33.93 -1.85
CA ILE A 150 18.78 -35.09 -1.05
C ILE A 150 19.73 -36.02 -1.80
N PRO A 151 19.57 -36.34 -3.11
CA PRO A 151 20.50 -37.22 -3.84
C PRO A 151 21.94 -36.67 -3.88
N ILE A 152 22.11 -35.36 -3.72
CA ILE A 152 23.40 -34.69 -3.62
C ILE A 152 23.84 -34.62 -2.17
N PHE A 153 23.05 -33.96 -1.31
CA PHE A 153 23.43 -33.71 0.10
C PHE A 153 23.52 -34.98 0.93
N GLY A 154 22.82 -36.03 0.54
CA GLY A 154 22.87 -37.35 1.16
C GLY A 154 24.23 -38.02 1.06
N SER A 155 25.01 -37.68 0.02
CA SER A 155 26.37 -38.17 -0.19
C SER A 155 27.43 -37.43 0.65
N PHE A 156 27.08 -36.30 1.27
CA PHE A 156 28.05 -35.52 2.03
C PHE A 156 28.44 -36.26 3.31
N SER A 157 29.76 -36.37 3.52
CA SER A 157 30.32 -36.83 4.79
C SER A 157 30.19 -35.74 5.86
N LYS A 158 30.14 -36.14 7.13
CA LYS A 158 30.11 -35.23 8.29
C LYS A 158 29.02 -34.14 8.19
N LYS A 159 27.77 -34.53 7.95
CA LYS A 159 26.61 -33.63 7.83
C LYS A 159 26.47 -32.66 9.02
N SER A 160 26.86 -33.09 10.22
CA SER A 160 26.91 -32.21 11.40
C SER A 160 27.88 -31.03 11.25
N SER A 161 29.03 -31.22 10.59
CA SER A 161 30.01 -30.14 10.36
C SER A 161 29.47 -29.10 9.38
N TRP A 162 28.76 -29.54 8.34
CA TRP A 162 28.05 -28.62 7.43
C TRP A 162 26.97 -27.82 8.16
N GLY A 163 26.21 -28.46 9.05
CA GLY A 163 25.24 -27.76 9.91
C GLY A 163 25.90 -26.64 10.74
N ILE A 164 27.02 -26.95 11.41
CA ILE A 164 27.78 -25.97 12.21
C ILE A 164 28.33 -24.84 11.33
N LEU A 165 28.86 -25.15 10.15
CA LEU A 165 29.35 -24.14 9.20
C LEU A 165 28.25 -23.15 8.82
N PHE A 166 27.08 -23.64 8.42
CA PHE A 166 25.95 -22.76 8.06
C PHE A 166 25.43 -21.95 9.24
N LEU A 167 25.46 -22.51 10.45
CA LEU A 167 25.14 -21.76 11.67
C LEU A 167 26.10 -20.60 11.90
N LEU A 168 27.41 -20.83 11.75
CA LEU A 168 28.43 -19.78 11.89
C LEU A 168 28.22 -18.68 10.85
N ILE A 169 27.96 -19.05 9.58
CA ILE A 169 27.67 -18.08 8.52
C ILE A 169 26.41 -17.28 8.85
N ALA A 170 25.37 -17.92 9.38
CA ALA A 170 24.14 -17.23 9.80
C ALA A 170 24.43 -16.19 10.90
N ILE A 171 25.22 -16.56 11.92
CA ILE A 171 25.63 -15.65 13.00
C ILE A 171 26.40 -14.45 12.46
N ILE A 172 27.37 -14.68 11.57
CA ILE A 172 28.15 -13.61 10.93
C ILE A 172 27.24 -12.67 10.15
N SER A 173 26.26 -13.21 9.41
CA SER A 173 25.30 -12.41 8.66
C SER A 173 24.41 -11.54 9.57
N PHE A 174 23.93 -12.10 10.68
CA PHE A 174 23.16 -11.32 11.67
C PHE A 174 24.00 -10.25 12.36
N ALA A 175 25.27 -10.53 12.65
CA ALA A 175 26.19 -9.54 13.18
C ALA A 175 26.42 -8.40 12.17
N LYS A 176 26.66 -8.74 10.90
CA LYS A 176 26.79 -7.76 9.81
C LYS A 176 25.52 -6.90 9.67
N ALA A 177 24.34 -7.52 9.75
CA ALA A 177 23.08 -6.79 9.71
C ALA A 177 22.94 -5.82 10.89
N HIS A 178 23.32 -6.24 12.10
CA HIS A 178 23.32 -5.39 13.29
C HIS A 178 24.21 -4.15 13.12
N PHE A 179 25.46 -4.33 12.67
CA PHE A 179 26.38 -3.19 12.48
C PHE A 179 25.92 -2.21 11.37
N ASN A 180 25.09 -2.67 10.44
CA ASN A 180 24.51 -1.86 9.36
C ASN A 180 23.04 -1.48 9.62
N SER A 181 22.57 -1.51 10.87
CA SER A 181 21.16 -1.21 11.21
C SER A 181 20.82 0.29 11.26
N ASN A 182 21.82 1.15 11.41
CA ASN A 182 21.62 2.59 11.53
C ASN A 182 21.45 3.27 10.17
N TYR A 183 20.70 4.38 10.16
CA TYR A 183 20.53 5.22 8.99
C TYR A 183 21.77 6.09 8.74
N LYS A 184 22.08 6.30 7.46
CA LYS A 184 23.20 7.11 6.98
C LYS A 184 22.90 7.65 5.59
N LEU A 185 23.80 8.47 5.03
CA LEU A 185 23.67 8.93 3.64
C LEU A 185 23.53 7.73 2.68
N GLY A 186 22.50 7.75 1.83
CA GLY A 186 22.14 6.62 0.93
C GLY A 186 21.31 5.51 1.58
N GLN A 187 21.21 5.49 2.91
CA GLN A 187 20.33 4.61 3.70
C GLN A 187 19.49 5.49 4.62
N ALA A 188 18.67 6.33 4.01
CA ALA A 188 18.04 7.43 4.70
C ALA A 188 16.82 6.99 5.52
N LYS A 189 16.59 7.64 6.66
CA LYS A 189 15.37 7.46 7.44
C LYS A 189 14.19 8.12 6.70
N PRO A 190 13.14 7.37 6.31
CA PRO A 190 11.91 8.00 5.83
C PRO A 190 11.16 8.62 7.01
N ASN A 191 10.75 9.89 6.86
CA ASN A 191 9.89 10.56 7.83
C ASN A 191 8.82 11.40 7.14
N SER A 192 7.75 11.69 7.87
CA SER A 192 6.59 12.36 7.34
C SER A 192 6.10 13.49 8.23
N LEU A 193 5.73 14.59 7.60
CA LEU A 193 5.19 15.76 8.27
C LEU A 193 4.12 16.40 7.39
N ILE A 194 2.95 16.57 7.97
CA ILE A 194 1.83 17.27 7.34
C ILE A 194 1.30 18.31 8.30
N TYR A 195 1.06 19.50 7.78
CA TYR A 195 0.25 20.50 8.44
C TYR A 195 -1.20 20.34 8.00
N LEU A 196 -2.10 20.13 8.95
CA LEU A 196 -3.53 20.05 8.69
C LEU A 196 -4.25 21.23 9.35
N TYR A 197 -4.93 22.04 8.55
CA TYR A 197 -5.79 23.11 9.02
C TYR A 197 -7.25 22.80 8.73
N ASN A 198 -8.07 22.76 9.77
CA ASN A 198 -9.52 22.66 9.67
C ASN A 198 -10.12 24.06 9.60
N ALA A 199 -10.56 24.47 8.41
CA ALA A 199 -11.11 25.78 8.15
C ALA A 199 -12.50 26.00 8.80
N ASP A 200 -13.22 24.94 9.15
CA ASP A 200 -14.55 25.03 9.75
C ASP A 200 -14.47 25.30 11.27
N THR A 201 -13.53 24.66 11.95
CA THR A 201 -13.33 24.82 13.40
C THR A 201 -12.21 25.80 13.75
N ASN A 202 -11.50 26.31 12.74
CA ASN A 202 -10.32 27.14 12.88
C ASN A 202 -9.22 26.52 13.76
N ASN A 203 -8.99 25.21 13.62
CA ASN A 203 -7.96 24.49 14.38
C ASN A 203 -6.90 23.93 13.45
N ALA A 204 -5.65 23.95 13.85
CA ALA A 204 -4.53 23.40 13.10
C ALA A 204 -3.78 22.32 13.89
N PHE A 205 -3.22 21.35 13.16
CA PHE A 205 -2.51 20.21 13.71
C PHE A 205 -1.29 19.85 12.87
N TRP A 206 -0.21 19.46 13.55
CA TRP A 206 0.87 18.68 12.96
C TRP A 206 0.49 17.21 13.03
N ILE A 207 0.60 16.49 11.91
CA ILE A 207 0.33 15.05 11.84
C ILE A 207 1.44 14.32 11.09
N THR A 208 1.63 13.04 11.43
CA THR A 208 2.67 12.19 10.83
C THR A 208 2.18 10.75 10.66
N TYR A 209 2.77 10.03 9.71
CA TYR A 209 2.66 8.58 9.53
C TYR A 209 3.79 7.82 10.25
N ASP A 210 4.76 8.52 10.83
CA ASP A 210 5.94 7.93 11.46
C ASP A 210 5.56 7.12 12.70
N LYS A 211 6.02 5.88 12.80
CA LYS A 211 5.87 5.08 14.03
C LYS A 211 6.95 5.41 15.04
N ASN A 212 8.12 5.83 14.57
CA ASN A 212 9.23 6.26 15.42
C ASN A 212 9.61 7.69 15.05
N LEU A 213 9.38 8.64 15.95
CA LEU A 213 9.72 10.04 15.73
C LEU A 213 11.24 10.24 15.73
N ASP A 214 11.73 11.11 14.85
CA ASP A 214 13.12 11.59 14.86
C ASP A 214 13.20 13.05 15.29
N GLU A 215 14.41 13.57 15.34
CA GLU A 215 14.69 14.98 15.63
C GLU A 215 14.01 15.95 14.65
N PHE A 216 13.69 15.53 13.42
CA PHE A 216 12.99 16.39 12.47
C PHE A 216 11.51 16.46 12.85
N THR A 217 10.82 15.33 13.01
CA THR A 217 9.39 15.33 13.34
C THR A 217 9.09 15.82 14.75
N LYS A 218 9.98 15.55 15.73
CA LYS A 218 9.84 16.04 17.11
C LYS A 218 9.87 17.56 17.24
N LYS A 219 10.51 18.29 16.32
CA LYS A 219 10.54 19.75 16.38
C LYS A 219 9.15 20.37 16.28
N GLN A 220 8.25 19.76 15.50
CA GLN A 220 6.89 20.23 15.29
C GLN A 220 5.88 19.49 16.17
N LEU A 221 6.07 18.19 16.40
CA LEU A 221 5.15 17.37 17.20
C LEU A 221 5.43 17.42 18.70
N GLY A 222 6.62 17.86 19.13
CA GLY A 222 7.09 17.77 20.51
C GLY A 222 7.56 16.37 20.89
N GLU A 223 7.97 16.20 22.15
CA GLU A 223 8.49 14.93 22.66
C GLU A 223 7.41 13.88 22.91
N ASN A 224 6.20 14.30 23.28
CA ASN A 224 5.08 13.43 23.64
C ASN A 224 3.80 13.82 22.87
N PRO A 225 3.73 13.59 21.55
CA PRO A 225 2.53 13.88 20.79
C PRO A 225 1.41 12.91 21.14
N LYS A 226 0.18 13.32 20.83
CA LYS A 226 -1.01 12.50 21.02
C LYS A 226 -1.13 11.49 19.88
N ILE A 227 -1.82 10.38 20.13
CA ILE A 227 -2.20 9.46 19.06
C ILE A 227 -3.17 10.18 18.11
N ALA A 228 -2.96 10.04 16.81
CA ALA A 228 -3.85 10.63 15.81
C ALA A 228 -5.21 9.92 15.82
N VAL A 229 -6.30 10.67 16.03
CA VAL A 229 -7.67 10.14 16.08
C VAL A 229 -8.58 10.97 15.19
N GLY A 230 -9.60 10.35 14.59
CA GLY A 230 -10.64 11.05 13.82
C GLY A 230 -10.36 11.19 12.32
N PHE A 231 -9.29 10.56 11.83
CA PHE A 231 -8.91 10.57 10.42
C PHE A 231 -9.49 9.40 9.60
N ASP A 232 -10.12 8.42 10.25
CA ASP A 232 -10.75 7.27 9.56
C ASP A 232 -11.85 7.68 8.58
N LYS A 233 -12.47 8.86 8.82
CA LYS A 233 -13.47 9.44 7.91
C LYS A 233 -12.87 9.94 6.60
N PHE A 234 -11.57 10.22 6.58
CA PHE A 234 -10.82 10.80 5.48
C PHE A 234 -9.67 9.89 5.04
N PRO A 235 -9.97 8.68 4.50
CA PRO A 235 -8.93 7.76 4.06
C PRO A 235 -8.18 8.34 2.85
N LEU A 236 -7.01 8.91 3.12
CA LEU A 236 -6.10 9.35 2.08
C LEU A 236 -5.43 8.15 1.42
N PHE A 237 -5.25 8.23 0.10
CA PHE A 237 -4.57 7.18 -0.64
C PHE A 237 -3.13 6.98 -0.15
N SER A 238 -2.79 5.73 0.15
CA SER A 238 -1.42 5.28 0.38
C SER A 238 -1.26 3.86 -0.15
N LYS A 239 -0.09 3.55 -0.72
CA LYS A 239 0.16 2.22 -1.34
C LYS A 239 0.05 1.07 -0.33
N TYR A 240 0.46 1.33 0.91
CA TYR A 240 0.56 0.33 1.97
C TYR A 240 -0.53 0.50 3.06
N ASN A 241 -1.58 1.27 2.77
CA ASN A 241 -2.68 1.55 3.70
C ASN A 241 -2.20 2.12 5.05
N SER A 242 -1.23 3.05 4.98
CA SER A 242 -0.69 3.76 6.13
C SER A 242 -1.74 4.69 6.73
N GLN A 243 -1.79 4.72 8.06
CA GLN A 243 -2.62 5.63 8.84
C GLN A 243 -1.74 6.62 9.60
N PHE A 244 -2.29 7.79 9.91
CA PHE A 244 -1.62 8.73 10.81
C PHE A 244 -1.44 8.09 12.19
N THR A 245 -0.25 8.23 12.74
CA THR A 245 0.16 7.62 14.01
C THR A 245 0.08 8.64 15.15
N PHE A 246 0.66 9.81 14.93
CA PHE A 246 0.75 10.87 15.93
C PHE A 246 0.23 12.20 15.39
N MET A 247 -0.27 13.01 16.32
CA MET A 247 -0.69 14.38 16.08
C MET A 247 -0.37 15.30 17.27
N ASN A 248 -0.18 16.58 16.98
CA ASN A 248 -0.15 17.63 18.00
C ASN A 248 -0.79 18.90 17.46
N ASN A 249 -1.21 19.80 18.36
CA ASN A 249 -1.75 21.10 17.96
C ASN A 249 -0.66 21.92 17.24
N ALA A 250 -1.07 22.72 16.27
CA ALA A 250 -0.22 23.66 15.56
C ALA A 250 -0.83 25.07 15.62
N ASP A 251 0.01 26.09 15.48
CA ASP A 251 -0.46 27.45 15.33
C ASP A 251 -1.18 27.63 14.00
N VAL A 252 -2.31 28.33 14.03
CA VAL A 252 -3.07 28.64 12.82
C VAL A 252 -2.27 29.63 11.98
N LYS A 253 -1.92 29.20 10.76
CA LYS A 253 -1.34 30.05 9.73
C LYS A 253 -2.41 30.69 8.87
N ASP A 254 -2.17 31.93 8.45
CA ASP A 254 -3.02 32.62 7.50
C ASP A 254 -2.80 32.03 6.09
N LEU A 255 -3.76 31.22 5.65
CA LEU A 255 -3.72 30.51 4.39
C LEU A 255 -5.02 30.79 3.62
N SER A 256 -4.89 31.18 2.35
CA SER A 256 -6.02 31.32 1.45
C SER A 256 -6.75 29.99 1.30
N LYS A 257 -8.07 30.02 1.52
CA LYS A 257 -8.94 28.85 1.50
C LYS A 257 -9.50 28.64 0.10
N PRO A 258 -9.82 27.40 -0.31
CA PRO A 258 -10.52 27.16 -1.57
C PRO A 258 -11.87 27.87 -1.59
N GLU A 259 -12.20 28.41 -2.76
CA GLU A 259 -13.51 28.99 -3.02
C GLU A 259 -14.46 27.88 -3.49
N ILE A 260 -15.62 27.77 -2.85
CA ILE A 260 -16.64 26.75 -3.15
C ILE A 260 -17.90 27.51 -3.56
N GLN A 261 -18.28 27.38 -4.83
CA GLN A 261 -19.45 28.03 -5.41
C GLN A 261 -20.48 27.00 -5.83
N PHE A 262 -21.75 27.23 -5.50
CA PHE A 262 -22.88 26.43 -5.98
C PHE A 262 -23.40 27.09 -7.25
N LEU A 263 -23.01 26.57 -8.41
CA LEU A 263 -23.41 27.10 -9.72
C LEU A 263 -24.86 26.75 -10.06
N LYS A 264 -25.34 25.60 -9.56
CA LYS A 264 -26.73 25.19 -9.73
C LYS A 264 -27.19 24.37 -8.54
N ASP A 265 -28.39 24.67 -8.08
CA ASP A 265 -29.10 23.92 -7.08
C ASP A 265 -30.60 23.98 -7.41
N SER A 266 -31.16 22.88 -7.89
CA SER A 266 -32.54 22.86 -8.37
C SER A 266 -33.24 21.54 -8.06
N LEU A 267 -34.52 21.61 -7.72
CA LEU A 267 -35.36 20.46 -7.49
C LEU A 267 -36.07 20.03 -8.78
N SER A 268 -36.09 18.74 -9.06
CA SER A 268 -36.82 18.12 -10.17
C SER A 268 -37.45 16.81 -9.70
N GLY A 269 -38.75 16.84 -9.40
CA GLY A 269 -39.47 15.69 -8.85
C GLY A 269 -38.93 15.28 -7.48
N ASP A 270 -38.50 14.03 -7.35
CA ASP A 270 -37.91 13.48 -6.11
C ASP A 270 -36.39 13.67 -6.00
N PHE A 271 -35.80 14.40 -6.95
CA PHE A 271 -34.36 14.58 -7.05
C PHE A 271 -33.96 16.06 -6.93
N ARG A 272 -32.77 16.29 -6.39
CA ARG A 272 -32.07 17.57 -6.33
C ARG A 272 -30.83 17.49 -7.21
N PHE A 273 -30.73 18.40 -8.17
CA PHE A 273 -29.58 18.54 -9.06
C PHE A 273 -28.62 19.60 -8.52
N LEU A 274 -27.34 19.25 -8.42
CA LEU A 274 -26.29 20.11 -7.88
C LEU A 274 -25.14 20.23 -8.89
N LYS A 275 -24.67 21.46 -9.11
CA LYS A 275 -23.40 21.77 -9.79
C LYS A 275 -22.55 22.64 -8.86
N ILE A 276 -21.43 22.11 -8.41
CA ILE A 276 -20.51 22.75 -7.45
C ILE A 276 -19.17 22.99 -8.14
N LYS A 277 -18.64 24.21 -8.02
CA LYS A 277 -17.31 24.58 -8.51
C LYS A 277 -16.40 24.86 -7.34
N ILE A 278 -15.24 24.20 -7.32
CA ILE A 278 -14.19 24.36 -6.31
C ILE A 278 -12.97 24.96 -6.99
N SER A 279 -12.69 26.23 -6.69
CA SER A 279 -11.60 26.98 -7.31
C SER A 279 -10.41 27.13 -6.35
N PRO A 280 -9.18 26.83 -6.80
CA PRO A 280 -7.99 27.13 -6.02
C PRO A 280 -7.77 28.64 -5.92
N THR A 281 -7.48 29.14 -4.72
CA THR A 281 -7.10 30.55 -4.47
C THR A 281 -5.59 30.72 -4.27
N ARG A 282 -4.86 29.60 -4.24
CA ARG A 282 -3.40 29.51 -4.14
C ARG A 282 -2.91 28.32 -4.95
N LYS A 283 -1.59 28.17 -5.12
CA LYS A 283 -1.01 27.00 -5.79
C LYS A 283 -1.25 25.74 -4.95
N VAL A 284 -2.00 24.81 -5.50
CA VAL A 284 -2.36 23.53 -4.86
C VAL A 284 -2.18 22.40 -5.85
N ASN A 285 -2.07 21.18 -5.33
CA ASN A 285 -1.70 20.02 -6.16
C ASN A 285 -2.81 18.99 -6.22
N ARG A 286 -3.67 18.92 -5.20
CA ARG A 286 -4.61 17.81 -5.06
C ARG A 286 -5.84 18.18 -4.24
N TYR A 287 -7.00 17.76 -4.70
CA TYR A 287 -8.25 17.71 -3.94
C TYR A 287 -8.66 16.26 -3.71
N ASP A 288 -9.01 15.92 -2.47
CA ASP A 288 -9.72 14.70 -2.13
C ASP A 288 -11.14 15.08 -1.67
N ILE A 289 -12.14 14.54 -2.36
CA ILE A 289 -13.56 14.78 -2.04
C ILE A 289 -14.10 13.56 -1.31
N PHE A 290 -14.76 13.81 -0.19
CA PHE A 290 -15.40 12.79 0.64
C PHE A 290 -16.88 13.11 0.81
N ALA A 291 -17.69 12.08 1.03
CA ALA A 291 -19.08 12.21 1.39
C ALA A 291 -19.53 11.03 2.25
N ASN A 292 -20.52 11.22 3.11
CA ASN A 292 -21.10 10.14 3.90
C ASN A 292 -21.63 9.01 3.00
N GLN A 293 -21.32 7.74 3.31
CA GLN A 293 -21.76 6.56 2.53
C GLN A 293 -23.28 6.42 2.39
N LYS A 294 -24.05 7.04 3.30
CA LYS A 294 -25.52 7.08 3.22
C LYS A 294 -26.04 7.91 2.04
N ILE A 295 -25.22 8.79 1.47
CA ILE A 295 -25.59 9.60 0.30
C ILE A 295 -25.41 8.77 -0.96
N VAL A 296 -26.50 8.62 -1.71
CA VAL A 296 -26.52 8.00 -3.03
C VAL A 296 -26.45 9.09 -4.09
N PHE A 297 -25.39 9.07 -4.90
CA PHE A 297 -25.18 10.01 -5.99
C PHE A 297 -25.62 9.39 -7.32
N PHE A 298 -26.35 10.15 -8.12
CA PHE A 298 -26.77 9.79 -9.48
C PHE A 298 -26.15 10.75 -10.49
N ASN A 299 -25.85 10.24 -11.70
CA ASN A 299 -25.31 10.97 -12.84
C ASN A 299 -24.08 11.82 -12.49
N PHE A 300 -23.21 11.31 -11.62
CA PHE A 300 -22.04 12.02 -11.13
C PHE A 300 -21.03 12.28 -12.27
N LYS A 301 -20.62 13.54 -12.43
CA LYS A 301 -19.56 13.98 -13.34
C LYS A 301 -18.58 14.88 -12.62
N SER A 302 -17.32 14.78 -13.00
CA SER A 302 -16.25 15.69 -12.60
C SER A 302 -15.61 16.30 -13.84
N ASN A 303 -15.61 17.63 -13.96
CA ASN A 303 -15.13 18.35 -15.14
C ASN A 303 -15.72 17.80 -16.46
N GLY A 304 -17.01 17.46 -16.44
CA GLY A 304 -17.73 16.89 -17.59
C GLY A 304 -17.51 15.39 -17.84
N VAL A 305 -16.59 14.74 -17.13
CA VAL A 305 -16.21 13.33 -17.33
C VAL A 305 -16.90 12.43 -16.31
N GLN A 306 -17.30 11.23 -16.74
CA GLN A 306 -17.85 10.16 -15.90
C GLN A 306 -16.80 9.08 -15.62
N ASN A 307 -17.00 8.31 -14.54
CA ASN A 307 -16.13 7.18 -14.23
C ASN A 307 -16.26 6.09 -15.32
N ILE A 308 -15.12 5.63 -15.86
CA ILE A 308 -15.03 4.64 -16.95
C ILE A 308 -15.67 3.30 -16.55
N GLU A 309 -15.56 2.91 -15.27
CA GLU A 309 -16.08 1.64 -14.78
C GLU A 309 -17.58 1.68 -14.47
N GLN A 310 -18.19 2.87 -14.52
CA GLN A 310 -19.56 3.07 -14.08
C GLN A 310 -20.56 2.77 -15.19
N LYS A 311 -21.25 1.64 -15.04
CA LYS A 311 -22.27 1.16 -16.01
C LYS A 311 -23.68 1.68 -15.73
N THR A 312 -23.95 2.15 -14.52
CA THR A 312 -25.28 2.60 -14.09
C THR A 312 -25.27 4.08 -13.74
N LYS A 313 -26.46 4.69 -13.69
CA LYS A 313 -26.61 6.10 -13.28
C LYS A 313 -26.15 6.35 -11.84
N GLN A 314 -26.16 5.33 -10.98
CA GLN A 314 -25.75 5.45 -9.58
C GLN A 314 -24.23 5.31 -9.45
N LEU A 315 -23.59 6.24 -8.75
CA LEU A 315 -22.15 6.18 -8.44
C LEU A 315 -21.88 4.99 -7.51
N THR A 316 -21.12 4.02 -8.00
CA THR A 316 -20.57 2.93 -7.21
C THR A 316 -19.26 3.36 -6.56
N ARG A 317 -19.16 3.29 -5.24
CA ARG A 317 -17.96 3.66 -4.49
C ARG A 317 -17.72 2.73 -3.31
N ASN A 318 -16.46 2.59 -2.92
CA ASN A 318 -16.04 1.85 -1.74
C ASN A 318 -15.51 2.84 -0.68
N GLY A 319 -16.29 3.05 0.38
CA GLY A 319 -15.95 3.99 1.45
C GLY A 319 -16.45 5.43 1.23
N ASN A 320 -15.90 6.36 2.02
CA ASN A 320 -16.34 7.76 2.05
C ASN A 320 -15.79 8.58 0.87
N LYS A 321 -14.68 8.16 0.27
CA LYS A 321 -14.01 8.90 -0.79
C LYS A 321 -14.82 8.85 -2.08
N ILE A 322 -15.04 10.02 -2.68
CA ILE A 322 -15.72 10.20 -3.97
C ILE A 322 -14.70 10.17 -5.09
N LEU A 323 -13.69 11.05 -5.03
CA LEU A 323 -12.65 11.14 -6.05
C LEU A 323 -11.38 11.79 -5.50
N THR A 324 -10.32 11.67 -6.29
CA THR A 324 -9.10 12.49 -6.19
C THR A 324 -8.99 13.30 -7.45
N TYR A 325 -8.81 14.61 -7.34
CA TYR A 325 -8.52 15.49 -8.46
C TYR A 325 -7.10 16.03 -8.30
N TYR A 326 -6.25 15.80 -9.30
CA TYR A 326 -4.92 16.39 -9.34
C TYR A 326 -5.02 17.71 -10.09
N VAL A 327 -4.70 18.80 -9.39
CA VAL A 327 -4.86 20.16 -9.91
C VAL A 327 -3.70 20.45 -10.86
N VAL A 328 -4.02 20.75 -12.11
CA VAL A 328 -3.09 21.18 -13.16
C VAL A 328 -3.54 22.55 -13.63
N ASP A 329 -2.60 23.48 -13.78
CA ASP A 329 -2.83 24.87 -14.23
C ASP A 329 -3.91 25.62 -13.43
N ASN A 330 -4.10 25.27 -12.15
CA ASN A 330 -5.13 25.84 -11.27
C ASN A 330 -6.56 25.73 -11.84
N ILE A 331 -6.82 24.73 -12.71
CA ILE A 331 -8.15 24.50 -13.26
C ILE A 331 -9.10 24.12 -12.10
N PRO A 332 -10.26 24.79 -11.97
CA PRO A 332 -11.25 24.45 -10.96
C PRO A 332 -11.81 23.03 -11.12
N LEU A 333 -12.22 22.44 -10.01
CA LEU A 333 -12.98 21.19 -10.01
C LEU A 333 -14.47 21.50 -10.05
N GLU A 334 -15.14 21.11 -11.14
CA GLU A 334 -16.60 21.14 -11.27
C GLU A 334 -17.17 19.75 -11.00
N LEU A 335 -18.08 19.67 -10.03
CA LEU A 335 -18.84 18.47 -9.68
C LEU A 335 -20.29 18.67 -10.10
N GLU A 336 -20.82 17.73 -10.88
CA GLU A 336 -22.23 17.70 -11.26
C GLU A 336 -22.83 16.37 -10.82
N PHE A 337 -23.93 16.40 -10.07
CA PHE A 337 -24.59 15.17 -9.63
C PHE A 337 -26.02 15.42 -9.20
N THR A 338 -26.71 14.32 -8.91
CA THR A 338 -28.09 14.33 -8.44
C THR A 338 -28.21 13.49 -7.17
N ILE A 339 -28.96 13.97 -6.18
CA ILE A 339 -29.28 13.25 -4.93
C ILE A 339 -30.80 13.24 -4.69
N ASN A 340 -31.28 12.43 -3.76
CA ASN A 340 -32.70 12.49 -3.37
C ASN A 340 -33.00 13.84 -2.68
N LYS A 341 -34.16 14.44 -2.94
CA LYS A 341 -34.55 15.74 -2.38
C LYS A 341 -34.51 15.83 -0.85
N LYS A 342 -34.70 14.70 -0.15
CA LYS A 342 -34.68 14.63 1.32
C LYS A 342 -33.28 14.43 1.89
N THR A 343 -32.28 14.17 1.05
CA THR A 343 -30.90 13.93 1.49
C THR A 343 -30.21 15.26 1.76
N VAL A 344 -29.70 15.43 2.99
CA VAL A 344 -28.85 16.55 3.37
C VAL A 344 -27.46 16.35 2.75
N LEU A 345 -26.94 17.38 2.09
CA LEU A 345 -25.60 17.34 1.51
C LEU A 345 -24.55 17.35 2.63
N ASP A 346 -23.75 16.29 2.69
CA ASP A 346 -22.66 16.12 3.67
C ASP A 346 -21.41 15.67 2.93
N MET A 347 -20.62 16.65 2.48
CA MET A 347 -19.39 16.46 1.73
C MET A 347 -18.24 17.24 2.37
N ASP A 348 -17.04 16.68 2.32
CA ASP A 348 -15.82 17.31 2.80
C ASP A 348 -14.80 17.40 1.66
N LEU A 349 -14.05 18.50 1.66
CA LEU A 349 -12.88 18.72 0.81
C LEU A 349 -11.62 18.67 1.68
N LEU A 350 -10.63 17.88 1.24
CA LEU A 350 -9.24 18.08 1.63
C LEU A 350 -8.47 18.66 0.44
N GLU A 351 -8.03 19.90 0.57
CA GLU A 351 -7.10 20.54 -0.36
C GLU A 351 -5.67 20.33 0.12
N SER A 352 -4.79 19.83 -0.74
CA SER A 352 -3.38 19.59 -0.43
C SER A 352 -2.46 20.36 -1.39
N SER A 353 -1.43 21.00 -0.84
CA SER A 353 -0.30 21.57 -1.58
C SER A 353 1.02 20.98 -1.06
N PHE A 354 2.01 20.81 -1.93
CA PHE A 354 3.29 20.12 -1.62
C PHE A 354 4.44 21.09 -1.38
N ASP A 355 4.12 22.27 -0.86
CA ASP A 355 5.04 23.38 -0.62
C ASP A 355 5.34 23.59 0.87
N LEU A 356 5.00 22.66 1.77
CA LEU A 356 5.15 22.82 3.22
C LEU A 356 6.54 23.31 3.64
N LEU A 357 7.59 22.75 3.03
CA LEU A 357 8.99 23.07 3.36
C LEU A 357 9.52 24.34 2.70
N THR A 358 8.79 24.89 1.73
CA THR A 358 9.18 26.07 0.95
C THR A 358 8.23 27.25 1.18
N ASN A 359 7.11 27.04 1.85
CA ASN A 359 6.07 28.02 2.04
C ASN A 359 6.48 29.01 3.14
N PRO A 360 6.48 30.33 2.88
CA PRO A 360 6.98 31.33 3.81
C PRO A 360 6.16 31.45 5.10
N ALA A 361 4.94 30.91 5.16
CA ALA A 361 4.14 30.87 6.38
C ALA A 361 4.70 29.88 7.43
N PHE A 362 5.62 29.01 7.02
CA PHE A 362 6.20 27.95 7.84
C PHE A 362 7.71 28.10 7.94
N GLU A 363 8.21 28.04 9.18
CA GLU A 363 9.63 27.97 9.45
C GLU A 363 9.96 26.53 9.85
N ILE A 364 10.36 25.73 8.86
CA ILE A 364 10.71 24.32 9.05
C ILE A 364 12.15 24.12 8.59
N GLU A 365 12.99 23.63 9.49
CA GLU A 365 14.37 23.31 9.15
C GLU A 365 14.45 22.20 8.09
N LYS A 366 15.50 22.26 7.27
CA LYS A 366 15.76 21.19 6.31
C LYS A 366 16.10 19.89 7.01
N ARG A 367 15.62 18.79 6.44
CA ARG A 367 16.02 17.43 6.83
C ARG A 367 17.55 17.28 6.81
N LYS A 368 18.07 16.49 7.75
CA LYS A 368 19.48 16.09 7.74
C LYS A 368 19.77 15.21 6.51
N SER A 369 21.04 15.12 6.12
CA SER A 369 21.48 14.38 4.92
C SER A 369 21.19 12.87 4.97
N TRP A 370 20.92 12.31 6.16
CA TRP A 370 20.54 10.92 6.37
C TRP A 370 19.02 10.72 6.50
N MET A 371 18.21 11.74 6.27
CA MET A 371 16.74 11.67 6.28
C MET A 371 16.17 11.89 4.88
N MET A 372 14.99 11.34 4.62
CA MET A 372 14.25 11.55 3.39
C MET A 372 12.74 11.67 3.66
N PRO A 373 11.97 12.32 2.77
CA PRO A 373 10.52 12.24 2.82
C PRO A 373 10.05 10.78 2.71
N MET A 374 9.14 10.36 3.59
CA MET A 374 8.48 9.07 3.53
C MET A 374 7.75 8.92 2.18
N PRO A 375 8.05 7.85 1.42
CA PRO A 375 7.42 7.61 0.13
C PRO A 375 6.01 7.01 0.29
N PHE A 376 5.24 6.96 -0.81
CA PHE A 376 3.96 6.25 -0.92
C PHE A 376 2.79 6.76 -0.06
N VAL A 377 2.96 7.88 0.62
CA VAL A 377 1.94 8.59 1.39
C VAL A 377 1.87 10.05 0.95
N LEU A 378 0.78 10.75 1.26
CA LEU A 378 0.78 12.21 1.20
C LEU A 378 1.84 12.70 2.20
N ASN A 379 2.77 13.55 1.79
CA ASN A 379 3.84 14.00 2.67
C ASN A 379 4.31 15.40 2.28
N ASP A 380 4.98 16.07 3.21
CA ASP A 380 5.48 17.44 3.06
C ASP A 380 4.40 18.38 2.54
N ALA A 381 3.19 18.21 3.10
CA ALA A 381 1.98 18.82 2.57
C ALA A 381 1.31 19.77 3.57
N ILE A 382 0.77 20.86 3.04
CA ILE A 382 -0.20 21.72 3.71
C ILE A 382 -1.57 21.26 3.27
N VAL A 383 -2.38 20.79 4.22
CA VAL A 383 -3.73 20.27 3.99
C VAL A 383 -4.75 21.21 4.62
N ILE A 384 -5.71 21.68 3.82
CA ILE A 384 -6.85 22.45 4.30
C ILE A 384 -8.08 21.55 4.21
N LYS A 385 -8.71 21.29 5.35
CA LYS A 385 -10.02 20.66 5.43
C LYS A 385 -11.10 21.74 5.40
N LYS A 386 -12.12 21.55 4.57
CA LYS A 386 -13.31 22.40 4.53
C LYS A 386 -14.56 21.57 4.23
N HIS A 387 -15.63 21.80 4.98
CA HIS A 387 -16.92 21.19 4.71
C HIS A 387 -17.61 21.91 3.54
N ILE A 388 -18.17 21.16 2.60
CA ILE A 388 -18.92 21.68 1.46
C ILE A 388 -20.37 21.89 1.92
N ARG A 389 -20.66 23.09 2.43
CA ARG A 389 -21.99 23.50 2.89
C ARG A 389 -22.72 24.28 1.83
N GLU A 390 -24.04 24.10 1.79
CA GLU A 390 -24.94 24.87 0.96
C GLU A 390 -24.85 26.36 1.31
N ASN A 391 -24.80 27.21 0.29
CA ASN A 391 -25.03 28.64 0.47
C ASN A 391 -26.55 28.82 0.60
N ILE A 392 -27.06 29.03 1.82
CA ILE A 392 -28.49 29.30 2.05
C ILE A 392 -28.76 30.75 1.63
N ASN A 393 -28.69 31.02 0.33
CA ASN A 393 -29.34 32.15 -0.31
C ASN A 393 -30.15 31.55 -1.46
N TYR A 394 -31.36 31.07 -1.15
CA TYR A 394 -32.36 30.83 -2.17
C TYR A 394 -32.71 32.19 -2.76
N ASP A 395 -32.17 32.49 -3.94
CA ASP A 395 -32.59 33.64 -4.74
C ASP A 395 -34.04 33.36 -5.21
N GLU A 396 -35.03 33.82 -4.44
CA GLU A 396 -36.47 33.69 -4.76
C GLU A 396 -36.81 34.26 -6.14
N ASN A 397 -35.94 35.12 -6.69
CA ASN A 397 -36.06 35.78 -8.00
C ASN A 397 -36.09 34.80 -9.18
N LEU A 398 -35.36 33.67 -9.12
CA LEU A 398 -35.38 32.67 -10.21
C LEU A 398 -36.71 31.93 -10.32
N SER A 399 -37.48 31.84 -9.22
CA SER A 399 -38.81 31.21 -9.23
C SER A 399 -39.89 32.13 -9.81
N GLU A 400 -39.74 33.45 -9.60
CA GLU A 400 -40.59 34.51 -10.15
C GLU A 400 -40.41 34.64 -11.66
N GLU A 401 -39.16 34.67 -12.16
CA GLU A 401 -38.89 34.72 -13.61
C GLU A 401 -39.46 33.49 -14.34
N PHE A 402 -39.30 32.28 -13.79
CA PHE A 402 -39.87 31.06 -14.38
C PHE A 402 -41.41 31.03 -14.36
N LYS A 403 -42.04 31.61 -13.33
CA LYS A 403 -43.50 31.77 -13.29
C LYS A 403 -43.98 32.78 -14.33
N ASN A 404 -43.27 33.90 -14.48
CA ASN A 404 -43.61 34.94 -15.45
C ASN A 404 -43.43 34.46 -16.90
N MET A 405 -42.40 33.64 -17.17
CA MET A 405 -42.17 33.04 -18.48
C MET A 405 -43.30 32.05 -18.86
N LYS A 406 -43.73 31.20 -17.92
CA LYS A 406 -44.88 30.28 -18.13
C LYS A 406 -46.20 31.03 -18.29
N LEU A 407 -46.37 32.16 -17.60
CA LEU A 407 -47.56 33.00 -17.74
C LEU A 407 -47.60 33.66 -19.13
N GLN A 408 -46.46 34.15 -19.63
CA GLN A 408 -46.34 34.70 -20.99
C GLN A 408 -46.62 33.65 -22.07
N GLU A 409 -46.10 32.42 -21.96
CA GLU A 409 -46.41 31.34 -22.91
C GLU A 409 -47.90 30.99 -22.91
N LYS A 410 -48.55 31.00 -21.75
CA LYS A 410 -49.98 30.71 -21.62
C LYS A 410 -50.84 31.83 -22.22
N LEU A 411 -50.47 33.09 -22.01
CA LEU A 411 -51.12 34.26 -22.61
C LEU A 411 -50.96 34.29 -24.14
N LEU A 412 -49.78 33.92 -24.65
CA LEU A 412 -49.51 33.85 -26.09
C LEU A 412 -50.35 32.75 -26.78
N LYS A 413 -50.59 31.63 -26.09
CA LYS A 413 -51.48 30.55 -26.54
C LYS A 413 -52.94 30.99 -26.59
N LEU A 414 -53.43 31.62 -25.51
CA LEU A 414 -54.79 32.14 -25.44
C LEU A 414 -55.06 33.20 -26.51
N HIS A 415 -54.07 34.04 -26.83
CA HIS A 415 -54.24 35.03 -27.88
C HIS A 415 -54.29 34.42 -29.29
N LYS A 416 -53.50 33.36 -29.55
CA LYS A 416 -53.58 32.60 -30.81
C LYS A 416 -54.93 31.91 -31.01
N ASP A 417 -55.50 31.36 -29.94
CA ASP A 417 -56.80 30.66 -30.00
C ASP A 417 -57.99 31.64 -30.13
N SER A 418 -57.80 32.93 -29.87
CA SER A 418 -58.83 33.98 -30.03
C SER A 418 -58.91 34.62 -31.43
N ILE A 419 -58.03 34.23 -32.35
CA ILE A 419 -57.92 34.79 -33.72
C ILE A 419 -58.30 33.74 -34.80
N GLN A 420 -58.71 32.53 -34.40
CA GLN A 420 -59.44 31.56 -35.25
C GLN A 420 -60.92 31.59 -34.91
#